data_AF-A0A366Y517-F1
#
_entry.id   AF-A0A366Y517-F1
#
_cell.length_a   1.000
_cell.length_b   1.000
_cell.length_c   1.000
_cell.angle_alpha   90.00
_cell.angle_beta   90.00
_cell.angle_gamma   90.00
#
_symmetry.space_group_name_H-M   'P 1'
#
loop_
_entity.id
_entity.type
_entity.pdbx_description
1 polymer ?
#
loop_
_entity_poly.entity_id
_entity_poly.type
_entity_poly.pdbx_seq_one_letter_code
_entity_poly.pdbx_strand_id
1 'polypeptide(L)' 'MICLQNVDSCENFKINLQEFERLRKKMIRTAMLLGMDHPDVLKYSQELDKLHNILLKKQLQEQS' A
#
# COMPACT_ATOMS: atom_id res chain seq x y z
N MET A 1 12.83 6.55 33.85
CA MET A 1 13.26 5.61 32.79
C MET A 1 12.00 4.90 32.30
N ILE A 2 11.28 5.52 31.37
CA ILE A 2 10.00 5.00 30.90
C ILE A 2 10.31 4.11 29.70
N CYS A 3 10.11 2.80 29.87
CA CYS A 3 10.37 1.80 28.86
C CYS A 3 9.48 2.05 27.64
N LEU A 4 10.14 2.10 26.47
CA LEU A 4 9.56 2.09 25.14
C LEU A 4 8.56 0.93 24.99
N GLN A 5 7.26 1.26 24.95
CA GLN A 5 6.23 0.40 24.37
C GLN A 5 5.67 1.11 23.14
N ASN A 6 6.41 1.03 22.03
CA ASN A 6 5.96 1.42 20.68
C ASN A 6 6.47 0.37 19.66
N VAL A 7 6.28 -0.92 19.97
CA VAL A 7 6.72 -2.02 19.09
C VAL A 7 5.62 -2.42 18.09
N ASP A 8 4.36 -2.02 18.31
CA ASP A 8 3.23 -2.39 17.45
C ASP A 8 3.11 -1.58 16.14
N SER A 9 3.66 -0.35 16.09
CA SER A 9 3.50 0.55 14.93
C SER A 9 4.35 0.12 13.71
N CYS A 10 5.49 -0.55 13.92
CA CYS A 10 6.42 -0.87 12.85
C CYS A 10 6.00 -2.11 12.02
N GLU A 11 5.35 -3.09 12.67
CA GLU A 11 4.91 -4.34 12.03
C GLU A 11 3.84 -4.06 10.96
N ASN A 12 2.83 -3.27 11.33
CA ASN A 12 1.68 -3.00 10.46
C ASN A 12 2.06 -2.11 9.27
N PHE A 13 2.97 -1.13 9.47
CA PHE A 13 3.50 -0.32 8.37
C PHE A 13 4.28 -1.15 7.35
N LYS A 14 5.08 -2.12 7.83
CA LYS A 14 5.84 -3.05 6.98
C LYS A 14 4.94 -3.94 6.13
N ILE A 15 3.88 -4.49 6.73
CA ILE A 15 2.91 -5.36 6.03
C ILE A 15 2.19 -4.58 4.92
N ASN A 16 1.72 -3.36 5.23
CA ASN A 16 1.03 -2.54 4.24
C ASN A 16 1.94 -2.12 3.08
N LEU A 17 3.23 -1.84 3.34
CA LEU A 17 4.21 -1.51 2.31
C LEU A 17 4.52 -2.71 1.41
N GLN A 18 4.65 -3.91 1.99
CA GLN A 18 4.87 -5.14 1.22
C GLN A 18 3.70 -5.43 0.28
N GLU A 19 2.48 -5.26 0.74
CA GLU A 19 1.28 -5.46 -0.07
C GLU A 19 1.16 -4.42 -1.19
N PHE A 20 1.48 -3.17 -0.89
CA PHE A 20 1.57 -2.10 -1.89
C PHE A 20 2.56 -2.43 -3.00
N GLU A 21 3.79 -2.82 -2.64
CA GLU A 21 4.82 -3.21 -3.61
C GLU A 21 4.44 -4.47 -4.40
N ARG A 22 3.73 -5.42 -3.76
CA ARG A 22 3.21 -6.62 -4.45
C ARG A 22 2.19 -6.24 -5.52
N LEU A 23 1.24 -5.36 -5.22
CA LEU A 23 0.23 -4.88 -6.17
C LEU A 23 0.86 -4.07 -7.29
N ARG A 24 1.82 -3.20 -6.96
CA ARG A 24 2.59 -2.41 -7.95
C ARG A 24 3.30 -3.31 -8.95
N LYS A 25 3.98 -4.36 -8.49
CA LYS A 25 4.65 -5.34 -9.36
C LYS A 25 3.67 -6.10 -10.26
N LYS A 26 2.48 -6.45 -9.75
CA LYS A 26 1.43 -7.08 -10.57
C LYS A 26 0.96 -6.14 -11.68
N MET A 27 0.65 -4.89 -11.33
CA MET A 27 0.24 -3.87 -12.30
C MET A 27 1.26 -3.69 -13.42
N ILE A 28 2.55 -3.52 -13.06
CA ILE A 28 3.63 -3.35 -14.05
C ILE A 28 3.73 -4.57 -14.95
N ARG A 29 3.72 -5.79 -14.40
CA ARG A 29 3.79 -7.02 -15.20
C ARG A 29 2.60 -7.16 -16.15
N THR A 30 1.40 -6.87 -15.66
CA THR A 30 0.18 -6.90 -16.47
C THR A 30 0.21 -5.86 -17.58
N ALA A 31 0.69 -4.65 -17.31
CA ALA A 31 0.87 -3.62 -18.33
C ALA A 31 1.92 -4.00 -19.37
N MET A 32 3.02 -4.63 -18.95
CA MET A 32 4.05 -5.13 -19.87
C MET A 32 3.53 -6.27 -20.75
N LEU A 33 2.64 -7.12 -20.24
CA LEU A 33 2.13 -8.30 -20.95
C LEU A 33 0.91 -7.98 -21.84
N LEU A 34 -0.01 -7.16 -21.35
CA LEU A 34 -1.34 -6.94 -21.94
C LEU A 34 -1.55 -5.51 -22.44
N GLY A 35 -0.59 -4.61 -22.21
CA GLY A 35 -0.69 -3.19 -22.51
C GLY A 35 -1.26 -2.37 -21.36
N MET A 36 -0.99 -1.06 -21.40
CA MET A 36 -1.42 -0.10 -20.37
C MET A 36 -2.95 0.06 -20.30
N ASP A 37 -3.64 -0.13 -21.43
CA ASP A 37 -5.09 0.05 -21.54
C ASP A 37 -5.89 -1.19 -21.07
N HIS A 38 -5.21 -2.24 -20.61
CA HIS A 38 -5.88 -3.45 -20.17
C HIS A 38 -6.71 -3.17 -18.90
N PRO A 39 -7.96 -3.66 -18.79
CA PRO A 39 -8.83 -3.39 -17.64
C PRO A 39 -8.23 -3.83 -16.30
N ASP A 40 -7.39 -4.87 -16.30
CA ASP A 40 -6.69 -5.31 -15.09
C ASP A 40 -5.65 -4.30 -14.59
N VAL A 41 -5.00 -3.54 -15.49
CA VAL A 41 -4.06 -2.47 -15.09
C VAL A 41 -4.82 -1.36 -14.36
N LEU A 42 -5.98 -0.96 -14.91
CA LEU A 42 -6.87 0.00 -14.26
C LEU A 42 -7.36 -0.51 -12.90
N LYS A 43 -7.73 -1.79 -12.82
CA LYS A 43 -8.16 -2.42 -11.56
C LYS A 43 -7.04 -2.39 -10.51
N TYR A 44 -5.82 -2.75 -10.88
CA TYR A 44 -4.68 -2.70 -9.95
C TYR A 44 -4.35 -1.27 -9.52
N SER A 45 -4.46 -0.28 -10.42
CA SER A 45 -4.28 1.13 -10.07
C SER A 45 -5.30 1.59 -9.02
N GLN A 46 -6.58 1.21 -9.19
CA GLN A 46 -7.62 1.55 -8.22
C GLN A 46 -7.41 0.86 -6.87
N GLU A 47 -6.91 -0.37 -6.86
CA GLU A 47 -6.57 -1.08 -5.62
C GLU A 47 -5.37 -0.43 -4.89
N LEU A 48 -4.35 0.00 -5.64
CA LEU A 48 -3.22 0.76 -5.10
C LEU A 48 -3.66 2.08 -4.47
N ASP A 49 -4.53 2.85 -5.15
CA ASP A 49 -5.02 4.13 -4.65
C ASP A 49 -5.85 3.96 -3.37
N LYS A 50 -6.69 2.93 -3.30
CA LYS A 50 -7.45 2.61 -2.08
C LYS A 50 -6.52 2.30 -0.92
N LEU A 51 -5.49 1.48 -1.14
CA LEU A 51 -4.53 1.12 -0.11
C LEU A 51 -3.72 2.34 0.35
N HIS A 52 -3.31 3.20 -0.59
CA HIS A 52 -2.62 4.45 -0.30
C HIS A 52 -3.48 5.40 0.54
N ASN A 53 -4.76 5.56 0.20
CA ASN A 53 -5.70 6.38 0.96
C ASN A 53 -5.94 5.86 2.38
N ILE A 54 -5.98 4.54 2.57
CA ILE A 54 -6.10 3.94 3.90
C ILE A 54 -4.85 4.23 4.74
N LEU A 55 -3.66 4.13 4.15
CA LEU A 55 -2.40 4.42 4.83
C LEU A 55 -2.30 5.89 5.25
N LEU A 56 -2.62 6.80 4.33
CA LEU A 56 -2.67 8.25 4.59
C LEU A 56 -3.62 8.58 5.75
N LYS A 57 -4.83 8.02 5.75
CA LYS A 57 -5.81 8.25 6.83
C LYS A 57 -5.29 7.79 8.19
N LYS A 58 -4.62 6.64 8.25
CA LYS A 58 -4.03 6.13 9.50
C LYS A 58 -2.91 7.05 10.00
N GLN A 59 -2.04 7.53 9.11
CA GLN A 59 -0.96 8.47 9.46
C GLN A 59 -1.46 9.83 9.96
N LEU A 60 -2.62 10.28 9.45
CA LEU A 60 -3.25 11.54 9.88
C LEU A 60 -3.97 11.39 11.23
N GLN A 61 -4.51 10.21 11.54
CA GLN A 61 -5.18 9.94 12.83
C GLN A 61 -4.19 9.83 14.00
N GLU A 62 -2.94 9.44 13.76
CA GLU A 62 -1.89 9.40 14.79
C GLU A 62 -1.33 10.79 15.17
N GLN A 63 -1.75 11.85 14.46
CA GLN A 63 -1.29 13.22 14.69
C GLN A 63 -2.35 14.13 15.37
N SER A 64 -3.46 13.56 15.87
CA SER A 64 -4.56 14.28 16.53
C SER A 64 -4.69 13.92 18.01
#